data_AF-A0A418F4G1-F1
#
_entry.id   AF-A0A418F4G1-F1
#
_cell.length_a   1.000
_cell.length_b   1.000
_cell.length_c   1.000
_cell.angle_alpha   90.00
_cell.angle_beta   90.00
_cell.angle_gamma   90.00
#
_symmetry.space_group_name_H-M   'P 1'
#
loop_
_entity.id
_entity.type
_entity.pdbx_description
1 polymer ?
#
loop_
_entity_poly.entity_id
_entity_poly.type
_entity_poly.pdbx_seq_one_letter_code
_entity_poly.pdbx_strand_id
1 'polypeptide(L)'
;MTFANISKHVKLSKVGNNELTHKHKKVKLAVLKFYKVDDNGKIKRLKKECPAPECGAGVFMATHFDRHYCGKCHVTYKFQSEAN
;
A
#
# COMPACT_ATOMS: atom_id res chain seq x y z
N MET A 1 -15.17 -1.79 20.79
CA MET A 1 -13.89 -2.16 21.44
C MET A 1 -12.81 -1.19 20.98
N THR A 2 -12.69 -0.09 21.71
CA THR A 2 -11.75 0.99 21.46
C THR A 2 -10.35 0.58 21.90
N PHE A 3 -9.43 0.47 20.96
CA PHE A 3 -8.00 0.56 21.26
C PHE A 3 -7.32 1.40 20.17
N ALA A 4 -7.62 2.70 20.16
CA ALA A 4 -6.72 3.67 19.60
C ALA A 4 -5.76 4.12 20.70
N ASN A 5 -4.50 3.69 20.61
CA ASN A 5 -3.31 4.49 20.90
C ASN A 5 -2.06 3.61 20.77
N ILE A 6 -1.45 3.61 19.58
CA ILE A 6 -0.02 3.29 19.48
C ILE A 6 0.72 4.59 19.18
N SER A 7 1.17 5.17 20.30
CA SER A 7 2.42 5.89 20.54
C SER A 7 3.03 6.66 19.37
N LYS A 8 2.86 7.98 19.46
CA LYS A 8 3.54 9.04 18.71
C LYS A 8 5.02 9.19 19.13
N HIS A 9 5.91 8.20 18.98
CA HIS A 9 7.35 8.46 19.18
C HIS A 9 8.26 7.67 18.25
N VAL A 10 8.51 8.20 17.06
CA VAL A 10 9.81 8.04 16.39
C VAL A 10 10.41 9.44 16.22
N LYS A 11 11.15 9.86 17.25
CA LYS A 11 12.09 10.98 17.35
C LYS A 11 11.89 12.15 16.37
N LEU A 12 11.27 13.24 16.82
CA LEU A 12 11.61 14.57 16.29
C LEU A 12 13.02 14.93 16.79
N SER A 13 13.83 15.55 15.95
CA SER A 13 15.27 15.77 16.14
C SER A 13 15.60 16.69 17.32
N LYS A 14 16.81 16.52 17.85
CA LYS A 14 17.42 17.39 18.85
C LYS A 14 17.98 18.64 18.14
N VAL A 15 17.50 19.81 18.58
CA VAL A 15 18.15 21.14 18.70
C VAL A 15 18.96 21.67 17.50
N GLY A 16 18.62 22.88 17.02
CA GLY A 16 19.28 23.60 15.92
C GLY A 16 18.39 23.65 14.67
N ASN A 17 18.51 24.71 13.85
CA ASN A 17 17.59 25.06 12.74
C ASN A 17 17.67 24.04 11.57
N ASN A 18 17.26 22.81 11.87
CA ASN A 18 17.38 21.61 11.05
C ASN A 18 15.96 21.12 10.77
N GLU A 19 15.52 21.24 9.52
CA GLU A 19 14.20 20.80 9.08
C GLU A 19 14.03 19.29 9.34
N LEU A 20 12.88 18.93 9.90
CA LEU A 20 12.60 17.57 10.36
C LEU A 20 12.48 16.63 9.16
N THR A 21 13.40 15.67 9.05
CA THR A 21 13.32 14.64 8.00
C THR A 21 12.03 13.84 8.12
N HIS A 22 11.38 13.59 6.98
CA HIS A 22 10.14 12.83 6.95
C HIS A 22 10.39 11.40 7.45
N LYS A 23 9.60 10.97 8.42
CA LYS A 23 9.62 9.60 8.93
C LYS A 23 8.34 8.89 8.53
N HIS A 24 8.48 7.78 7.80
CA HIS A 24 7.31 7.02 7.38
C HIS A 24 6.61 6.39 8.58
N LYS A 25 5.33 6.69 8.76
CA LYS A 25 4.51 6.10 9.82
C LYS A 25 4.08 4.70 9.42
N LYS A 26 4.34 3.72 10.28
CA LYS A 26 3.89 2.34 10.04
C LYS A 26 2.39 2.24 10.27
N VAL A 27 1.63 2.06 9.19
CA VAL A 27 0.18 1.82 9.26
C VAL A 27 -0.04 0.33 9.56
N LYS A 28 -0.65 0.04 10.71
CA LYS A 28 -1.00 -1.34 11.07
C LYS A 28 -2.14 -1.86 10.18
N LEU A 29 -2.11 -3.15 9.86
CA LEU A 29 -3.16 -3.86 9.11
C LEU A 29 -3.41 -3.35 7.68
N ALA A 30 -2.41 -2.80 7.01
CA ALA A 30 -2.55 -2.29 5.63
C ALA A 30 -3.02 -3.37 4.62
N VAL A 31 -2.74 -4.65 4.88
CA VAL A 31 -3.08 -5.78 4.00
C VAL A 31 -4.59 -6.03 3.92
N LEU A 32 -5.34 -5.80 5.01
CA LEU A 32 -6.78 -6.06 5.03
C LEU A 32 -7.56 -5.17 4.04
N LYS A 33 -7.00 -4.02 3.66
CA LYS A 33 -7.60 -3.10 2.69
C LYS A 33 -7.70 -3.68 1.28
N PHE A 34 -7.02 -4.79 0.98
CA PHE A 34 -7.01 -5.38 -0.36
C PHE A 34 -8.15 -6.39 -0.58
N TYR A 35 -8.88 -6.74 0.46
CA TYR A 35 -9.94 -7.74 0.42
C TYR A 35 -11.28 -7.12 0.79
N LYS A 36 -12.32 -7.46 0.03
CA LYS A 36 -13.71 -7.19 0.38
C LYS A 36 -14.43 -8.51 0.59
N VAL A 37 -15.09 -8.67 1.73
CA VAL A 37 -15.93 -9.82 2.02
C VAL A 37 -17.36 -9.42 1.66
N ASP A 38 -18.00 -10.17 0.77
CA ASP A 38 -19.44 -10.03 0.50
C ASP A 38 -20.24 -10.83 1.54
N ASP A 39 -21.52 -10.50 1.74
CA ASP A 39 -22.40 -11.13 2.75
C ASP A 39 -22.59 -12.64 2.55
N ASN A 40 -22.34 -13.14 1.33
CA ASN A 40 -22.37 -14.55 0.98
C ASN A 40 -21.06 -15.30 1.34
N GLY A 41 -20.15 -14.67 2.10
CA GLY A 41 -18.87 -15.24 2.51
C GLY A 41 -17.82 -15.34 1.38
N LYS A 42 -18.09 -14.74 0.21
CA LYS A 42 -17.14 -14.71 -0.91
C LYS A 42 -16.15 -13.56 -0.73
N ILE A 43 -14.87 -13.84 -0.98
CA ILE A 43 -13.79 -12.85 -0.86
C ILE A 43 -13.45 -12.33 -2.27
N LYS A 44 -13.61 -11.02 -2.47
CA LYS A 44 -13.17 -10.32 -3.68
C LYS A 44 -11.83 -9.63 -3.41
N ARG A 45 -10.89 -9.78 -4.34
CA ARG A 45 -9.62 -9.04 -4.36
C ARG A 45 -9.82 -7.71 -5.07
N LEU A 46 -9.42 -6.61 -4.43
CA LEU A 46 -9.64 -5.25 -4.96
C LEU A 46 -8.48 -4.76 -5.86
N LYS A 47 -7.29 -5.34 -5.71
CA LYS A 47 -6.10 -4.95 -6.46
C LYS A 47 -5.63 -6.06 -7.38
N LYS A 48 -4.98 -5.67 -8.48
CA LYS A 48 -4.37 -6.60 -9.43
C LYS A 48 -3.14 -7.27 -8.81
N GLU A 49 -3.01 -8.56 -9.06
CA GLU A 49 -1.82 -9.34 -8.74
C GLU A 49 -0.73 -9.10 -9.80
N CYS A 50 0.53 -9.22 -9.41
CA CYS A 50 1.63 -9.06 -10.36
C CYS A 50 1.73 -10.29 -11.29
N PRO A 51 1.88 -10.12 -12.62
CA PRO A 51 1.98 -11.24 -13.56
C PRO A 51 3.39 -11.85 -13.63
N ALA A 52 4.39 -11.26 -12.98
CA ALA A 52 5.75 -11.78 -13.03
C ALA A 52 5.84 -13.13 -12.29
N PRO A 53 6.54 -14.14 -12.84
CA PRO A 53 6.66 -15.46 -12.22
C PRO A 53 7.27 -15.40 -10.81
N GLU A 54 8.15 -14.43 -10.58
CA GLU A 54 8.80 -14.15 -9.30
C GLU A 54 7.88 -13.51 -8.24
N CYS A 55 6.75 -12.94 -8.69
CA CYS A 55 5.81 -12.16 -7.88
C CYS A 55 4.41 -12.76 -7.97
N GLY A 56 4.30 -14.04 -7.65
CA GLY A 56 3.05 -14.81 -7.71
C GLY A 56 1.94 -14.35 -6.74
N ALA A 57 0.96 -15.25 -6.56
CA ALA A 57 -0.28 -15.00 -5.81
C ALA A 57 -0.02 -14.46 -4.41
N GLY A 58 -0.35 -13.18 -4.19
CA GLY A 58 -0.16 -12.46 -2.93
C GLY A 58 0.61 -11.15 -3.03
N VAL A 59 1.32 -10.90 -4.14
CA VAL A 59 1.93 -9.60 -4.42
C VAL A 59 0.97 -8.71 -5.20
N PHE A 60 0.33 -7.78 -4.49
CA PHE A 60 -0.56 -6.80 -5.10
C PHE A 60 0.22 -5.62 -5.68
N MET A 61 -0.18 -5.17 -6.87
CA MET A 61 0.34 -3.95 -7.46
C MET A 61 -0.23 -2.71 -6.77
N ALA A 62 0.61 -1.71 -6.51
CA ALA A 62 0.20 -0.39 -6.06
C ALA A 62 -0.51 0.35 -7.19
N THR A 63 -1.68 0.89 -6.88
CA THR A 63 -2.51 1.69 -7.78
C THR A 63 -2.18 3.16 -7.56
N HIS A 64 -1.30 3.72 -8.38
CA HIS A 64 -1.13 5.17 -8.48
C HIS A 64 -2.09 5.74 -9.52
N PHE A 65 -2.17 7.06 -9.62
CA PHE A 65 -3.07 7.74 -10.56
C PHE A 65 -2.75 7.39 -12.02
N ASP A 66 -1.47 7.34 -12.36
CA ASP A 66 -0.94 7.20 -13.71
C ASP A 66 -0.40 5.80 -14.02
N ARG A 67 -0.21 4.96 -12.99
CA ARG A 67 0.49 3.68 -13.13
C ARG A 67 0.10 2.64 -12.09
N HIS A 68 0.32 1.39 -12.46
CA HIS A 68 0.42 0.26 -11.56
C HIS A 68 1.88 -0.10 -11.30
N TYR A 69 2.25 -0.21 -10.03
CA TYR A 69 3.64 -0.47 -9.63
C TYR A 69 3.76 -1.72 -8.74
N CYS A 70 4.68 -2.62 -9.07
CA CYS A 70 5.01 -3.78 -8.25
C CYS A 70 6.09 -3.43 -7.22
N GLY A 71 5.78 -3.51 -5.92
CA GLY A 71 6.76 -3.21 -4.87
C GLY A 71 7.92 -4.21 -4.74
N LYS A 72 7.77 -5.44 -5.27
CA LYS A 72 8.79 -6.51 -5.19
C LYS A 72 9.69 -6.52 -6.43
N CYS A 73 9.08 -6.62 -7.60
CA CYS A 73 9.75 -6.70 -8.89
C CYS A 73 10.02 -5.36 -9.59
N HIS A 74 9.56 -4.25 -9.02
CA HIS A 74 9.75 -2.89 -9.56
C HIS A 74 9.17 -2.65 -10.97
N VAL A 75 8.40 -3.61 -11.51
CA VAL A 75 7.73 -3.43 -12.81
C VAL A 75 6.62 -2.38 -12.70
N THR A 76 6.54 -1.54 -13.73
CA THR A 76 5.58 -0.44 -13.83
C THR A 76 4.76 -0.61 -15.09
N TYR A 77 3.43 -0.73 -14.95
CA TYR A 77 2.50 -0.66 -16.07
C TYR A 77 1.81 0.70 -16.05
N LYS A 78 1.81 1.40 -17.17
CA LYS A 78 1.03 2.63 -17.31
C LYS A 78 -0.38 2.27 -17.76
N PHE A 79 -1.37 2.99 -17.27
CA PHE A 79 -2.70 2.92 -17.89
C PHE A 79 -2.57 3.60 -19.26
N GLN A 80 -2.72 2.83 -20.33
CA GLN A 80 -3.12 3.46 -21.58
C GLN A 80 -4.55 3.92 -21.32
N SER A 81 -4.76 5.24 -21.26
CA SER A 81 -6.11 5.79 -21.27
C SER A 81 -6.73 5.36 -22.59
N GLU A 82 -7.46 4.25 -22.58
CA GLU A 82 -8.39 3.91 -23.63
C GLU A 82 -9.46 5.00 -23.61
N ALA A 83 -9.17 6.10 -24.31
CA ALA A 83 -10.19 6.99 -24.83
C ALA A 83 -10.88 6.22 -25.96
N ASN A 84 -12.02 5.61 -25.62
CA ASN A 84 -13.01 4.98 -26.51
C ASN A 84 -12.45 3.99 -27.56
#